data_AF-A0A941E6X3-F1
#
_entry.id   AF-A0A941E6X3-F1
#
_cell.length_a   1.000
_cell.length_b   1.000
_cell.length_c   1.000
_cell.angle_alpha   90.00
_cell.angle_beta   90.00
_cell.angle_gamma   90.00
#
_symmetry.space_group_name_H-M   'P 1'
#
loop_
_entity.id
_entity.type
_entity.pdbx_description
1 polymer ?
#
loop_
_entity_poly.entity_id
_entity_poly.type
_entity_poly.pdbx_seq_one_letter_code
_entity_poly.pdbx_strand_id
1 'polypeptide(L)'
;MTNRVDELLKISNEISSGRVPDFQHNETFTAGAFDLLLIKVKGVEAFELLNQLCLRYETLKSDDNNLKGYYYLVSEVARQTGTTEMPENMLKIIKNNVELSTDLRKWYRYVG
;
A
#
# COMPACT_ATOMS: atom_id res chain seq x y z
N MET A 1 6.03 -3.79 17.07
CA MET A 1 6.21 -3.39 15.66
C MET A 1 4.89 -3.22 14.89
N THR A 2 3.73 -3.28 15.55
CA THR A 2 2.39 -3.18 14.94
C THR A 2 1.99 -1.75 14.51
N ASN A 3 2.55 -0.71 15.12
CA ASN A 3 2.13 0.69 14.87
C ASN A 3 2.33 1.18 13.43
N ARG A 4 3.40 0.76 12.75
CA ARG A 4 3.78 1.37 11.46
C ARG A 4 2.81 1.03 10.33
N VAL A 5 2.29 -0.21 10.31
CA VAL A 5 1.30 -0.64 9.31
C VAL A 5 -0.02 0.08 9.53
N ASP A 6 -0.47 0.16 10.79
CA ASP A 6 -1.73 0.82 11.14
C ASP A 6 -1.67 2.33 10.86
N GLU A 7 -0.51 2.98 11.10
CA GLU A 7 -0.25 4.37 10.70
C GLU A 7 -0.30 4.57 9.18
N LEU A 8 0.35 3.71 8.40
CA LEU A 8 0.33 3.79 6.93
C LEU A 8 -1.08 3.60 6.37
N LEU A 9 -1.86 2.69 6.94
CA LEU A 9 -3.25 2.45 6.55
C LEU A 9 -4.14 3.65 6.89
N LYS A 10 -3.96 4.26 8.07
CA LYS A 10 -4.69 5.46 8.48
C LYS A 10 -4.44 6.62 7.50
N ILE A 11 -3.18 6.91 7.19
CA ILE A 11 -2.78 7.98 6.26
C ILE A 11 -3.35 7.74 4.87
N SER A 12 -3.27 6.49 4.41
CA SER A 12 -3.79 6.08 3.12
C SER A 12 -5.30 6.32 2.98
N ASN A 13 -6.05 6.01 4.04
CA ASN A 13 -7.48 6.26 4.11
C ASN A 13 -7.80 7.76 4.15
N GLU A 14 -7.04 8.55 4.91
CA GLU A 14 -7.22 10.01 5.00
C GLU A 14 -7.00 10.68 3.64
N ILE A 15 -5.87 10.38 3.00
CA ILE A 15 -5.52 10.85 1.64
C ILE A 15 -6.63 10.52 0.64
N SER A 16 -7.06 9.27 0.62
CA SER A 16 -8.03 8.80 -0.38
C SER A 16 -9.41 9.38 -0.16
N SER A 17 -9.69 9.86 1.05
CA SER A 17 -10.92 10.55 1.42
C SER A 17 -10.83 12.07 1.20
N GLY A 18 -9.75 12.55 0.56
CA GLY A 18 -9.50 13.97 0.32
C GLY A 18 -9.12 14.76 1.58
N ARG A 19 -8.79 14.07 2.69
CA ARG A 19 -8.34 14.72 3.93
C ARG A 19 -6.83 14.82 3.91
N VAL A 20 -6.33 15.96 4.38
CA VAL A 20 -4.92 16.19 4.61
C VAL A 20 -4.52 15.47 5.90
N PRO A 21 -3.60 14.48 5.85
CA PRO A 21 -3.09 13.85 7.07
C PRO A 21 -2.32 14.87 7.89
N ASP A 22 -2.44 14.81 9.22
CA ASP A 22 -1.64 15.63 10.15
C ASP A 22 -0.18 15.12 10.16
N PHE A 23 0.53 15.30 9.04
CA PHE A 23 1.98 15.14 8.98
C PHE A 23 2.63 16.50 8.87
N GLN A 24 3.61 16.72 9.75
CA GLN A 24 4.36 17.96 9.88
C GLN A 24 4.81 18.50 8.52
N HIS A 25 4.21 19.63 8.13
CA HIS A 25 4.74 20.66 7.25
C HIS A 25 5.64 20.14 6.10
N ASN A 26 5.05 19.72 4.98
CA ASN A 26 5.70 19.83 3.66
C ASN A 26 4.66 19.76 2.53
N GLU A 27 4.68 20.76 1.66
CA GLU A 27 3.63 21.16 0.71
C GLU A 27 3.51 20.28 -0.55
N THR A 28 3.76 18.98 -0.46
CA THR A 28 3.67 18.04 -1.62
C THR A 28 2.89 16.78 -1.21
N PHE A 29 1.57 16.90 -1.19
CA PHE A 29 0.75 16.22 -0.17
C PHE A 29 0.43 14.73 -0.36
N THR A 30 0.47 14.17 -1.57
CA THR A 30 -0.06 12.80 -1.79
C THR A 30 1.02 11.77 -2.13
N ALA A 31 1.92 12.11 -3.05
CA ALA A 31 3.13 11.32 -3.28
C ALA A 31 4.11 11.48 -2.10
N GLY A 32 4.24 12.71 -1.58
CA GLY A 32 5.18 13.03 -0.51
C GLY A 32 4.92 12.34 0.82
N ALA A 33 3.67 12.07 1.20
CA ALA A 33 3.36 11.42 2.49
C ALA A 33 3.83 9.95 2.53
N PHE A 34 3.59 9.20 1.45
CA PHE A 34 4.14 7.85 1.33
C PHE A 34 5.64 7.87 1.09
N ASP A 35 6.13 8.80 0.26
CA ASP A 35 7.56 8.96 0.03
C ASP A 35 8.29 9.21 1.34
N LEU A 36 7.80 10.09 2.22
CA LEU A 36 8.43 10.39 3.52
C LEU A 36 8.47 9.18 4.46
N LEU A 37 7.44 8.34 4.47
CA LEU A 37 7.35 7.16 5.34
C LEU A 37 8.06 5.92 4.80
N LEU A 38 8.17 5.83 3.47
CA LEU A 38 8.81 4.73 2.75
C LEU A 38 10.24 5.06 2.29
N ILE A 39 10.72 6.31 2.42
CA ILE A 39 12.05 6.73 1.90
C ILE A 39 13.21 5.87 2.41
N LYS A 40 13.07 5.33 3.62
CA LYS A 40 14.06 4.47 4.29
C LYS A 40 13.76 2.98 4.14
N VAL A 41 12.56 2.59 3.69
CA VAL A 41 12.12 1.20 3.60
C VAL A 41 12.42 0.66 2.22
N LYS A 42 13.40 -0.23 2.10
CA LYS A 42 13.83 -0.80 0.80
C LYS A 42 14.16 -2.28 0.93
N GLY A 43 14.09 -2.99 -0.20
CA GLY A 43 14.52 -4.39 -0.28
C GLY A 43 13.73 -5.29 0.67
N VAL A 44 14.45 -5.99 1.55
CA VAL A 44 13.87 -6.96 2.50
C VAL A 44 12.86 -6.31 3.45
N GLU A 45 13.15 -5.13 4.00
CA GLU A 45 12.23 -4.43 4.91
C GLU A 45 10.92 -4.03 4.20
N ALA A 46 11.01 -3.62 2.93
CA ALA A 46 9.84 -3.33 2.11
C ALA A 46 9.03 -4.60 1.82
N PHE A 47 9.70 -5.73 1.60
CA PHE A 47 9.03 -7.01 1.35
C PHE A 47 8.32 -7.53 2.61
N GLU A 48 8.93 -7.39 3.79
CA GLU A 48 8.29 -7.72 5.07
C GLU A 48 7.06 -6.83 5.33
N LEU A 49 7.18 -5.53 5.07
CA LEU A 49 6.07 -4.59 5.19
C LEU A 49 4.92 -4.94 4.23
N LEU A 50 5.27 -5.32 3.00
CA LEU A 50 4.31 -5.74 1.99
C LEU A 50 3.54 -7.00 2.42
N ASN A 51 4.24 -7.99 2.98
CA ASN A 51 3.60 -9.19 3.53
C ASN A 51 2.61 -8.83 4.65
N GLN A 52 2.98 -7.92 5.55
CA GLN A 52 2.08 -7.47 6.61
C GLN A 52 0.84 -6.76 6.06
N LEU A 53 1.00 -5.92 5.03
CA LEU A 53 -0.12 -5.26 4.35
C LEU A 53 -1.05 -6.27 3.66
N CYS A 54 -0.50 -7.33 3.07
CA CYS A 54 -1.30 -8.40 2.47
C CYS A 54 -2.14 -9.14 3.52
N LEU A 55 -1.58 -9.41 4.70
CA LEU A 55 -2.29 -10.10 5.79
C LEU A 55 -3.48 -9.30 6.33
N ARG A 56 -3.42 -7.95 6.29
CA ARG A 56 -4.51 -7.08 6.76
C ARG A 56 -5.65 -6.92 5.76
N TYR A 57 -5.51 -7.44 4.55
CA TYR A 57 -6.47 -7.19 3.46
C TYR A 57 -7.90 -7.61 3.79
N GLU A 58 -8.09 -8.81 4.34
CA GLU A 58 -9.44 -9.34 4.59
C GLU A 58 -10.20 -8.49 5.61
N THR A 59 -9.51 -7.99 6.64
CA THR A 59 -10.06 -7.07 7.63
C THR A 59 -10.40 -5.71 7.01
N LEU A 60 -9.52 -5.17 6.16
CA LEU A 60 -9.77 -3.88 5.51
C LEU A 60 -10.93 -3.94 4.51
N LYS A 61 -11.07 -5.07 3.82
CA LYS A 61 -12.17 -5.32 2.88
C LYS A 61 -13.53 -5.40 3.59
N SER A 62 -13.61 -5.99 4.78
CA SER A 62 -14.87 -6.12 5.52
C SER A 62 -15.40 -4.80 6.06
N ASP A 63 -14.51 -3.85 6.33
CA ASP A 63 -14.84 -2.59 7.00
C ASP A 63 -15.30 -1.49 6.03
N ASP A 64 -15.46 -1.80 4.74
CA ASP A 64 -15.83 -0.88 3.64
C ASP A 64 -14.94 0.39 3.58
N ASN A 65 -13.75 0.30 4.16
CA ASN A 65 -12.75 1.35 4.18
C ASN A 65 -12.25 1.63 2.77
N ASN A 66 -11.80 2.87 2.54
CA ASN A 66 -11.38 3.39 1.24
C ASN A 66 -10.25 2.58 0.58
N LEU A 67 -10.61 1.47 -0.07
CA LEU A 67 -9.69 0.47 -0.62
C LEU A 67 -8.75 1.08 -1.65
N LYS A 68 -9.16 2.16 -2.32
CA LYS A 68 -8.32 2.86 -3.30
C LYS A 68 -6.98 3.28 -2.71
N GLY A 69 -6.99 3.78 -1.47
CA GLY A 69 -5.76 4.14 -0.76
C GLY A 69 -4.90 2.91 -0.47
N TYR A 70 -5.53 1.85 0.04
CA TYR A 70 -4.83 0.60 0.31
C TYR A 70 -4.10 0.09 -0.94
N TYR A 71 -4.77 0.00 -2.09
CA TYR A 71 -4.16 -0.46 -3.33
C TYR A 71 -3.01 0.44 -3.80
N TYR A 72 -3.13 1.76 -3.61
CA TYR A 72 -2.05 2.70 -3.90
C TYR A 72 -0.82 2.44 -3.01
N LEU A 73 -1.02 2.37 -1.68
CA LEU A 73 0.05 2.07 -0.71
C LEU A 73 0.75 0.75 -1.04
N VAL A 74 -0.01 -0.31 -1.30
CA VAL A 74 0.54 -1.64 -1.63
C VAL A 74 1.36 -1.58 -2.92
N SER A 75 0.92 -0.80 -3.91
CA SER A 75 1.67 -0.58 -5.16
C SER A 75 3.00 0.12 -4.92
N GLU A 76 3.02 1.16 -4.09
CA GLU A 76 4.25 1.88 -3.77
C GLU A 76 5.23 0.99 -2.98
N VAL A 77 4.75 0.29 -1.95
CA VAL A 77 5.60 -0.63 -1.17
C VAL A 77 6.15 -1.75 -2.07
N ALA A 78 5.34 -2.30 -2.99
CA ALA A 78 5.78 -3.31 -3.95
C ALA A 78 6.95 -2.82 -4.80
N ARG A 79 6.93 -1.57 -5.27
CA ARG A 79 8.05 -0.97 -6.02
C ARG A 79 9.32 -0.84 -5.16
N GLN A 80 9.16 -0.48 -3.88
CA GLN A 80 10.31 -0.33 -2.96
C GLN A 80 10.98 -1.66 -2.59
N THR A 81 10.30 -2.80 -2.79
CA THR A 81 10.94 -4.12 -2.62
C THR A 81 12.09 -4.35 -3.60
N GLY A 82 12.07 -3.68 -4.77
CA GLY A 82 13.04 -3.91 -5.85
C GLY A 82 12.95 -5.30 -6.48
N THR A 83 11.93 -6.10 -6.16
CA THR A 83 11.70 -7.44 -6.72
C THR A 83 10.30 -7.57 -7.32
N THR A 84 10.16 -8.57 -8.19
CA THR A 84 8.88 -9.00 -8.75
C THR A 84 8.37 -10.29 -8.09
N GLU A 85 9.05 -10.74 -7.03
CA GLU A 85 8.55 -11.80 -6.15
C GLU A 85 7.21 -11.38 -5.55
N MET A 86 6.18 -12.22 -5.74
CA MET A 86 4.85 -11.96 -5.20
C MET A 86 4.77 -12.45 -3.75
N PRO A 87 4.44 -11.58 -2.78
CA PRO A 87 4.18 -12.01 -1.43
C PRO A 87 2.89 -12.84 -1.34
N GLU A 88 2.78 -13.59 -0.25
CA GLU A 88 1.61 -14.42 0.01
C GLU A 88 0.34 -13.56 0.00
N ASN A 89 -0.76 -14.09 -0.56
CA ASN A 89 -2.04 -13.42 -0.73
C ASN A 89 -2.10 -12.25 -1.73
N MET A 90 -0.97 -11.78 -2.29
CA MET A 90 -0.98 -10.70 -3.31
C MET A 90 -1.86 -11.02 -4.51
N LEU A 91 -1.81 -12.27 -4.99
CA LEU A 91 -2.63 -12.71 -6.11
C LEU A 91 -4.14 -12.63 -5.79
N LYS A 92 -4.53 -12.93 -4.54
CA LYS A 92 -5.92 -12.83 -4.10
C LYS A 92 -6.38 -11.36 -4.09
N ILE A 93 -5.51 -10.46 -3.62
CA ILE A 93 -5.76 -9.01 -3.59
C ILE A 93 -5.96 -8.46 -5.00
N ILE A 94 -5.10 -8.86 -5.94
CA ILE A 94 -5.20 -8.46 -7.35
C ILE A 94 -6.52 -8.95 -7.96
N LYS A 95 -6.85 -10.23 -7.78
CA LYS A 95 -8.07 -10.82 -8.34
C LYS A 95 -9.36 -10.25 -7.76
N ASN A 96 -9.34 -9.83 -6.49
CA ASN A 96 -10.55 -9.36 -5.82
C ASN A 96 -10.98 -7.95 -6.28
N ASN A 97 -10.07 -7.12 -6.79
CA ASN A 97 -10.43 -5.86 -7.42
C ASN A 97 -9.45 -5.51 -8.55
N VAL A 98 -9.84 -5.84 -9.79
CA VAL A 98 -8.98 -5.71 -10.98
C VAL A 98 -8.73 -4.24 -11.35
N GLU A 99 -9.71 -3.38 -11.14
CA GLU A 99 -9.62 -1.95 -11.48
C GLU A 99 -8.59 -1.24 -10.60
N LEU A 100 -8.70 -1.42 -9.27
CA LEU A 100 -7.80 -0.81 -8.30
C LEU A 100 -6.39 -1.42 -8.29
N SER A 101 -6.23 -2.65 -8.78
CA SER A 101 -4.94 -3.36 -8.81
C SER A 101 -4.14 -3.18 -10.10
N THR A 102 -4.52 -2.25 -10.99
CA THR A 102 -3.87 -2.04 -12.29
C THR A 102 -2.34 -1.90 -12.19
N ASP A 103 -1.84 -1.12 -11.24
CA ASP A 103 -0.39 -0.89 -11.10
C ASP A 103 0.34 -2.11 -10.51
N LEU A 104 -0.27 -2.83 -9.58
CA LEU A 104 0.24 -4.12 -9.08
C LEU A 104 0.31 -5.16 -10.21
N ARG A 105 -0.73 -5.25 -11.05
CA ARG A 105 -0.76 -6.16 -12.19
C ARG A 105 0.37 -5.86 -13.17
N LYS A 106 0.60 -4.58 -13.48
CA LYS A 106 1.72 -4.16 -14.32
C LYS A 106 3.07 -4.51 -13.70
N TRP A 107 3.25 -4.19 -12.41
CA TRP A 107 4.50 -4.47 -11.69
C TRP A 107 4.86 -5.95 -11.71
N TYR A 108 3.90 -6.82 -11.37
CA TYR A 108 4.08 -8.26 -11.34
C TYR A 108 3.88 -8.97 -12.69
N ARG A 109 3.66 -8.20 -13.77
CA ARG A 109 3.40 -8.73 -15.13
C ARG A 109 2.26 -9.76 -15.14
N TYR A 110 1.27 -9.58 -14.27
CA TYR A 110 0.13 -10.47 -14.17
C TYR A 110 -0.87 -10.18 -15.28
N VAL A 111 -0.93 -11.09 -16.25
CA VAL A 111 -1.93 -11.11 -17.32
C VAL A 111 -3.02 -12.09 -16.90
N GLY A 112 -4.00 -11.60 -16.17
CA GLY A 112 -5.20 -12.34 -15.77
C GLY A 112 -6.41 -11.44 -15.76
#